data_AF-A0A2N2JL08-F1
#
_entry.id   AF-A0A2N2JL08-F1
#
_cell.length_a   1.000
_cell.length_b   1.000
_cell.length_c   1.000
_cell.angle_alpha   90.00
_cell.angle_beta   90.00
_cell.angle_gamma   90.00
#
_symmetry.space_group_name_H-M   'P 1'
#
loop_
_entity.id
_entity.type
_entity.pdbx_description
1 polymer ?
#
loop_
_entity_poly.entity_id
_entity_poly.type
_entity_poly.pdbx_seq_one_letter_code
_entity_poly.pdbx_strand_id
1 'polypeptide(L)'
;MAPVTALGGAPGEAQALTAERIVAAFRRGEIVGPEGPLTPSAARVTARSIVLLTPRSALKLRRPRRVLGLDMTTRTLRTWGTEQELWIGRRMAPTVYLGDASLRWDGARFELVAGLLTAEPVVAMLRLPEGRRADELLTQAPTLATLRPALERIAAFHEAAPLHRAHDGWGAPG
;
A
#
# COMPACT_ATOMS: atom_id res chain seq x y z
N MET A 1 -16.06 27.44 11.66
CA MET A 1 -15.33 26.18 11.44
C MET A 1 -16.13 25.07 12.10
N ALA A 2 -16.88 24.29 11.32
CA ALA A 2 -17.60 23.12 11.85
C ALA A 2 -16.60 21.99 12.15
N PRO A 3 -16.80 21.18 13.20
CA PRO A 3 -15.90 20.09 13.50
C PRO A 3 -16.00 19.04 12.39
N VAL A 4 -14.83 18.62 11.87
CA VAL A 4 -14.72 17.42 11.02
C VAL A 4 -15.11 16.25 11.90
N THR A 5 -16.33 15.74 11.73
CA THR A 5 -16.76 14.49 12.32
C THR A 5 -15.80 13.41 11.84
N ALA A 6 -15.03 12.84 12.77
CA ALA A 6 -14.28 11.64 12.47
C ALA A 6 -15.27 10.60 11.95
N LEU A 7 -15.13 10.21 10.68
CA LEU A 7 -15.68 8.96 10.15
C LEU A 7 -14.90 7.82 10.81
N GLY A 8 -15.10 7.69 12.13
CA GLY A 8 -14.72 6.53 12.91
C GLY A 8 -15.64 5.42 12.45
N GLY A 9 -15.05 4.38 11.86
CA GLY A 9 -15.77 3.16 11.54
C GLY A 9 -16.51 2.66 12.77
N ALA A 10 -17.68 2.06 12.56
CA ALA A 10 -18.49 1.53 13.65
C ALA A 10 -17.63 0.59 14.52
N PRO A 11 -17.90 0.46 15.84
CA PRO A 11 -17.09 -0.38 16.74
C PRO A 11 -16.85 -1.81 16.23
N GLY A 12 -17.77 -2.37 15.42
CA GLY A 12 -17.62 -3.69 14.78
C GLY A 12 -16.68 -3.73 13.57
N GLU A 13 -16.41 -2.59 12.92
CA GLU A 13 -15.55 -2.47 11.73
C GLU A 13 -14.06 -2.56 12.11
N ALA A 14 -13.67 -1.93 13.23
CA ALA A 14 -12.31 -2.01 13.75
C ALA A 14 -11.92 -3.44 14.17
N GLN A 15 -12.87 -4.21 14.71
CA GLN A 15 -12.68 -5.62 15.07
C GLN A 15 -12.79 -6.56 13.85
N ALA A 16 -13.33 -6.07 12.73
CA ALA A 16 -13.40 -6.78 11.46
C ALA A 16 -12.11 -6.75 10.64
N LEU A 17 -11.37 -5.65 10.69
CA LEU A 17 -10.23 -5.37 9.81
C LEU A 17 -8.87 -5.84 10.37
N THR A 18 -8.84 -6.90 11.19
CA THR A 18 -7.55 -7.44 11.65
C THR A 18 -6.77 -8.07 10.50
N ALA A 19 -5.43 -8.11 10.63
CA ALA A 19 -4.58 -8.69 9.60
C ALA A 19 -4.90 -10.17 9.38
N GLU A 20 -5.16 -10.89 10.46
CA GLU A 20 -5.51 -12.30 10.47
C GLU A 20 -6.82 -12.54 9.73
N ARG A 21 -7.86 -11.74 9.99
CA ARG A 21 -9.16 -11.87 9.33
C ARG A 21 -9.08 -11.55 7.84
N ILE A 22 -8.43 -10.46 7.47
CA ILE A 22 -8.27 -10.05 6.07
C ILE A 22 -7.50 -11.13 5.30
N VAL A 23 -6.39 -11.63 5.85
CA VAL A 23 -5.60 -12.68 5.20
C VAL A 23 -6.36 -14.00 5.10
N ALA A 24 -7.12 -14.37 6.12
CA ALA A 24 -7.91 -15.59 6.10
C ALA A 24 -9.04 -15.52 5.05
N ALA A 25 -9.78 -14.40 5.01
CA ALA A 25 -10.80 -14.16 3.98
C ALA A 25 -10.19 -14.14 2.58
N PHE A 26 -9.05 -13.48 2.41
CA PHE A 26 -8.35 -13.48 1.13
C PHE A 26 -7.97 -14.90 0.69
N ARG A 27 -7.35 -15.70 1.57
CA ARG A 27 -6.94 -17.07 1.24
C ARG A 27 -8.11 -17.98 0.87
N ARG A 28 -9.31 -17.72 1.41
CA ARG A 28 -10.54 -18.45 1.07
C ARG A 28 -11.26 -17.90 -0.17
N GLY A 29 -10.76 -16.84 -0.80
CA GLY A 29 -11.43 -16.21 -1.95
C GLY A 29 -12.68 -15.42 -1.58
N GLU A 30 -12.80 -14.98 -0.32
CA GLU A 30 -14.00 -14.31 0.22
C GLU A 30 -13.95 -12.78 0.09
N ILE A 31 -12.88 -12.23 -0.52
CA ILE A 31 -12.81 -10.81 -0.84
C ILE A 31 -13.34 -10.61 -2.25
N VAL A 32 -14.41 -9.85 -2.39
CA VAL A 32 -15.03 -9.54 -3.68
C VAL A 32 -14.45 -8.24 -4.23
N GLY A 33 -13.92 -8.26 -5.45
CA GLY A 33 -13.52 -7.08 -6.20
C GLY A 33 -14.53 -6.68 -7.27
N PRO A 34 -14.22 -5.64 -8.06
CA PRO A 34 -15.11 -5.10 -9.09
C PRO A 34 -15.54 -6.12 -10.15
N GLU A 35 -14.67 -7.09 -10.45
CA GLU A 35 -14.90 -8.14 -11.46
C GLU A 35 -15.35 -9.48 -10.82
N GLY A 36 -15.65 -9.49 -9.52
CA GLY A 36 -16.01 -10.69 -8.76
C GLY A 36 -14.95 -11.08 -7.72
N PRO A 37 -15.04 -12.31 -7.15
CA PRO A 37 -14.13 -12.78 -6.11
C PRO A 37 -12.65 -12.71 -6.55
N LEU A 38 -11.80 -12.17 -5.67
CA LEU A 38 -10.37 -12.11 -5.93
C LEU A 38 -9.76 -13.50 -5.88
N THR A 39 -9.05 -13.89 -6.94
CA THR A 39 -8.28 -15.14 -6.96
C THR A 39 -7.01 -15.01 -6.09
N PRO A 40 -6.84 -15.82 -5.05
CA PRO A 40 -5.69 -15.69 -4.16
C PRO A 40 -4.44 -16.32 -4.79
N SER A 41 -3.29 -15.65 -4.72
CA SER A 41 -1.98 -16.24 -5.02
C SER A 41 -1.08 -16.30 -3.80
N ALA A 42 -0.97 -15.21 -3.05
CA ALA A 42 -0.21 -15.18 -1.80
C ALA A 42 -0.64 -14.02 -0.91
N ALA A 43 -0.42 -14.15 0.39
CA ALA A 43 -0.60 -13.06 1.35
C ALA A 43 0.65 -12.89 2.18
N ARG A 44 1.16 -11.66 2.28
CA ARG A 44 2.38 -11.31 3.01
C ARG A 44 2.03 -10.31 4.10
N VAL A 45 2.38 -10.62 5.34
CA VAL A 45 2.19 -9.71 6.48
C VAL A 45 3.55 -9.24 6.95
N THR A 46 3.69 -7.94 7.13
CA THR A 46 4.90 -7.33 7.69
C THR A 46 4.55 -6.56 8.96
N ALA A 47 5.55 -5.96 9.59
CA ALA A 47 5.34 -5.06 10.72
C ALA A 47 4.45 -3.85 10.34
N ARG A 48 4.49 -3.37 9.10
CA ARG A 48 3.78 -2.14 8.65
C ARG A 48 2.53 -2.39 7.83
N SER A 49 2.47 -3.49 7.09
CA SER A 49 1.49 -3.65 6.02
C SER A 49 1.09 -5.10 5.80
N ILE A 50 -0.07 -5.27 5.19
CA ILE A 50 -0.56 -6.51 4.60
C ILE A 50 -0.49 -6.34 3.08
N VAL A 51 0.03 -7.32 2.36
CA VAL A 51 0.04 -7.36 0.90
C VAL A 51 -0.67 -8.63 0.45
N LEU A 52 -1.74 -8.46 -0.32
CA LEU A 52 -2.52 -9.54 -0.92
C LEU A 52 -2.17 -9.60 -2.42
N LEU A 53 -1.70 -10.74 -2.88
CA LEU A 53 -1.26 -10.95 -4.25
C LEU A 53 -2.27 -11.84 -4.96
N THR A 54 -2.83 -11.34 -6.05
CA THR A 54 -3.62 -12.10 -7.03
C THR A 54 -2.70 -12.51 -8.20
N PRO A 55 -3.20 -13.22 -9.23
CA PRO A 55 -2.41 -13.49 -10.42
C PRO A 55 -1.89 -12.23 -11.12
N ARG A 56 -2.66 -11.13 -11.10
CA ARG A 56 -2.37 -9.91 -11.88
C ARG A 56 -2.14 -8.66 -11.04
N SER A 57 -2.60 -8.62 -9.80
CA SER A 57 -2.57 -7.43 -8.96
C SER A 57 -1.97 -7.69 -7.58
N ALA A 58 -1.49 -6.61 -6.97
CA ALA A 58 -1.06 -6.56 -5.58
C ALA A 58 -1.88 -5.48 -4.87
N LEU A 59 -2.51 -5.86 -3.76
CA LEU A 59 -3.30 -4.97 -2.91
C LEU A 59 -2.56 -4.78 -1.60
N LYS A 60 -2.27 -3.53 -1.22
CA LYS A 60 -1.54 -3.23 0.02
C LYS A 60 -2.40 -2.42 0.98
N LEU A 61 -2.45 -2.88 2.22
CA LEU A 61 -3.12 -2.22 3.34
C LEU A 61 -2.09 -1.87 4.42
N ARG A 62 -2.23 -0.70 5.04
CA ARG A 62 -1.41 -0.30 6.20
C ARG A 62 -2.00 -0.88 7.47
N ARG A 63 -1.16 -1.36 8.38
CA ARG A 63 -1.63 -1.88 9.68
C ARG A 63 -1.92 -0.73 10.64
N PRO A 64 -2.96 -0.82 11.49
CA PRO A 64 -3.35 0.24 12.41
C PRO A 64 -2.43 0.29 13.65
N ARG A 65 -1.19 0.77 13.49
CA ARG A 65 -0.18 0.77 14.56
C ARG A 65 0.88 1.83 14.40
N ARG A 66 1.58 2.13 15.50
CA ARG A 66 2.85 2.87 15.51
C ARG A 66 4.01 1.91 15.33
N VAL A 67 4.86 2.15 14.34
CA VAL A 67 6.03 1.29 14.07
C VAL A 67 7.05 2.04 13.22
N LEU A 68 8.35 1.94 13.57
CA LEU A 68 9.46 2.59 12.84
C LEU A 68 9.25 4.11 12.65
N GLY A 69 8.82 4.82 13.70
CA GLY A 69 8.57 6.26 13.66
C GLY A 69 7.33 6.70 12.87
N LEU A 70 6.56 5.76 12.32
CA LEU A 70 5.32 6.06 11.60
C LEU A 70 4.10 5.78 12.49
N ASP A 71 3.19 6.76 12.60
CA ASP A 71 1.87 6.56 13.20
C ASP A 71 0.83 6.29 12.11
N MET A 72 0.25 5.10 12.15
CA MET A 72 -0.82 4.65 11.25
C MET A 72 -2.06 4.19 12.04
N THR A 73 -2.18 4.59 13.31
CA THR A 73 -3.24 4.09 14.22
C THR A 73 -4.63 4.55 13.80
N THR A 74 -4.77 5.77 13.27
CA THR A 74 -6.04 6.29 12.78
C THR A 74 -6.23 6.01 11.30
N ARG A 75 -7.49 5.86 10.89
CA ARG A 75 -7.85 5.70 9.48
C ARG A 75 -7.44 6.92 8.64
N THR A 76 -7.55 8.12 9.19
CA THR A 76 -7.11 9.36 8.53
C THR A 76 -5.61 9.33 8.22
N LEU A 77 -4.77 8.91 9.18
CA LEU A 77 -3.33 8.78 8.96
C LEU A 77 -3.00 7.71 7.91
N ARG A 78 -3.74 6.59 7.91
CA ARG A 78 -3.59 5.57 6.86
C ARG A 78 -4.05 6.05 5.49
N THR A 79 -5.11 6.85 5.42
CA THR A 79 -5.62 7.46 4.18
C THR A 79 -4.55 8.37 3.59
N TRP A 80 -4.06 9.31 4.39
CA TRP A 80 -2.98 10.21 3.99
C TRP A 80 -1.73 9.44 3.57
N GLY A 81 -1.30 8.44 4.34
CA GLY A 81 -0.15 7.62 4.00
C GLY A 81 -0.36 6.83 2.69
N THR A 82 -1.57 6.39 2.39
CA THR A 82 -1.93 5.72 1.13
C THR A 82 -1.89 6.70 -0.05
N GLU A 83 -2.43 7.91 0.12
CA GLU A 83 -2.35 8.99 -0.88
C GLU A 83 -0.89 9.36 -1.19
N GLN A 84 -0.05 9.53 -0.16
CA GLN A 84 1.38 9.80 -0.35
C GLN A 84 2.09 8.68 -1.11
N GLU A 85 1.79 7.42 -0.80
CA GLU A 85 2.37 6.28 -1.50
C GLU A 85 1.94 6.22 -2.97
N LEU A 86 0.67 6.50 -3.26
CA LEU A 86 0.16 6.59 -4.64
C LEU A 86 0.80 7.76 -5.39
N TRP A 87 0.93 8.92 -4.75
CA TRP A 87 1.54 10.10 -5.32
C TRP A 87 3.02 9.87 -5.70
N ILE A 88 3.82 9.34 -4.78
CA ILE A 88 5.23 8.98 -5.06
C ILE A 88 5.31 7.86 -6.09
N GLY A 89 4.50 6.81 -5.90
CA GLY A 89 4.50 5.61 -6.72
C GLY A 89 4.20 5.89 -8.19
N ARG A 90 3.17 6.71 -8.47
CA ARG A 90 2.79 7.10 -9.84
C ARG A 90 3.89 7.90 -10.55
N ARG A 91 4.63 8.74 -9.82
CA ARG A 91 5.78 9.47 -10.39
C ARG A 91 6.91 8.54 -10.81
N MET A 92 7.11 7.43 -10.11
CA MET A 92 8.17 6.44 -10.37
C MET A 92 7.76 5.36 -11.38
N ALA A 93 6.58 4.77 -11.20
CA ALA A 93 6.10 3.62 -11.95
C ALA A 93 4.60 3.79 -12.28
N PRO A 94 4.24 4.71 -13.21
CA PRO A 94 2.85 5.10 -13.45
C PRO A 94 1.95 3.92 -13.87
N THR A 95 2.49 2.94 -14.58
CA THR A 95 1.75 1.73 -15.00
C THR A 95 1.56 0.70 -13.88
N VAL A 96 2.31 0.82 -12.79
CA VAL A 96 2.24 -0.12 -11.65
C VAL A 96 1.17 0.32 -10.66
N TYR A 97 0.97 1.61 -10.44
CA TYR A 97 0.02 2.11 -9.44
C TYR A 97 -1.36 2.38 -10.08
N LEU A 98 -2.23 1.37 -10.03
CA LEU A 98 -3.47 1.31 -10.81
C LEU A 98 -4.56 2.27 -10.31
N GLY A 99 -4.62 2.53 -9.00
CA GLY A 99 -5.74 3.30 -8.48
C GLY A 99 -5.87 3.33 -6.97
N ASP A 100 -6.84 4.15 -6.57
CA ASP A 100 -7.26 4.37 -5.20
C ASP A 100 -8.38 3.37 -4.89
N ALA A 101 -8.19 2.52 -3.89
CA ALA A 101 -9.19 1.54 -3.49
C ALA A 101 -9.35 1.51 -1.97
N SER A 102 -10.45 0.92 -1.51
CA SER A 102 -10.71 0.68 -0.11
C SER A 102 -11.26 -0.72 0.12
N LEU A 103 -10.89 -1.33 1.24
CA LEU A 103 -11.44 -2.60 1.70
C LEU A 103 -12.55 -2.30 2.71
N ARG A 104 -13.78 -2.66 2.35
CA ARG A 104 -14.99 -2.50 3.17
C ARG A 104 -15.41 -3.84 3.74
N TRP A 105 -15.87 -3.82 4.99
CA TRP A 105 -16.59 -4.95 5.58
C TRP A 105 -18.07 -4.56 5.70
N ASP A 106 -18.97 -5.30 5.07
CA ASP A 106 -20.41 -5.00 5.07
C ASP A 106 -21.21 -5.71 6.17
N GLY A 107 -20.54 -6.46 7.05
CA GLY A 107 -21.17 -7.31 8.06
C GLY A 107 -21.14 -8.80 7.73
N ALA A 108 -20.95 -9.16 6.46
CA ALA A 108 -20.91 -10.56 5.99
C ALA A 108 -19.67 -10.89 5.16
N ARG A 109 -19.21 -9.96 4.32
CA ARG A 109 -18.08 -10.16 3.41
C ARG A 109 -17.19 -8.93 3.31
N PHE A 110 -15.99 -9.17 2.78
CA PHE A 110 -15.08 -8.10 2.40
C PHE A 110 -15.29 -7.72 0.93
N GLU A 111 -15.34 -6.42 0.67
CA GLU A 111 -15.49 -5.88 -0.68
C GLU A 111 -14.40 -4.84 -0.94
N LEU A 112 -13.74 -4.95 -2.09
CA LEU A 112 -12.82 -3.95 -2.61
C LEU A 112 -13.61 -2.93 -3.44
N VAL A 113 -13.72 -1.71 -2.93
CA VAL A 113 -14.45 -0.61 -3.56
C VAL A 113 -13.48 0.47 -4.04
N ALA A 114 -13.91 1.30 -4.98
CA ALA A 114 -13.11 2.42 -5.47
C ALA A 114 -13.05 3.58 -4.46
N GLY A 115 -11.94 4.33 -4.49
CA GLY A 115 -11.71 5.49 -3.62
C GLY A 115 -11.15 5.12 -2.24
N LEU A 116 -10.64 6.12 -1.51
CA LEU A 116 -10.01 5.93 -0.19
C LEU A 116 -10.88 6.38 1.00
N LEU A 117 -11.91 7.17 0.72
CA LEU A 117 -12.65 7.94 1.74
C LEU A 117 -13.77 7.16 2.42
N THR A 118 -14.11 5.97 1.92
CA THR A 118 -15.30 5.23 2.37
C THR A 118 -15.00 4.04 3.29
N ALA A 119 -13.82 3.43 3.21
CA ALA A 119 -13.43 2.32 4.09
C ALA A 119 -11.89 2.25 4.30
N GLU A 120 -11.34 1.08 4.64
CA GLU A 120 -9.91 0.93 4.92
C GLU A 120 -9.08 1.17 3.65
N PRO A 121 -8.15 2.14 3.61
CA PRO A 121 -7.41 2.50 2.41
C PRO A 121 -6.51 1.37 1.88
N VAL A 122 -6.55 1.15 0.57
CA VAL A 122 -5.79 0.14 -0.17
C VAL A 122 -5.05 0.81 -1.31
N VAL A 123 -3.75 0.49 -1.44
CA VAL A 123 -3.00 0.77 -2.67
C VAL A 123 -3.18 -0.43 -3.62
N ALA A 124 -3.81 -0.21 -4.77
CA ALA A 124 -3.94 -1.22 -5.82
C ALA A 124 -2.82 -1.07 -6.85
N MET A 125 -2.08 -2.16 -7.09
CA MET A 125 -0.94 -2.18 -8.00
C MET A 125 -1.03 -3.35 -8.99
N LEU A 126 -0.37 -3.19 -10.14
CA LEU A 126 0.00 -4.30 -11.00
C LEU A 126 0.98 -5.19 -10.25
N ARG A 127 0.76 -6.51 -10.27
CA ARG A 127 1.74 -7.46 -9.72
C ARG A 127 2.93 -7.53 -10.67
N LEU A 128 4.09 -7.11 -10.19
CA LEU A 128 5.34 -7.29 -10.91
C LEU A 128 5.81 -8.76 -10.82
N PRO A 129 6.48 -9.30 -11.86
CA PRO A 129 7.02 -10.66 -11.84
C PRO A 129 8.04 -10.83 -10.73
N GLU A 130 7.90 -11.89 -9.92
CA GLU A 130 8.76 -12.08 -8.74
C GLU A 130 10.24 -12.28 -9.13
N GLY A 131 10.52 -12.99 -10.23
CA GLY A 131 11.89 -13.18 -10.74
C GLY A 131 12.52 -11.95 -11.41
N ARG A 132 11.82 -10.80 -11.43
CA ARG A 132 12.32 -9.52 -11.97
C ARG A 132 12.50 -8.47 -10.88
N ARG A 133 12.41 -8.87 -9.61
CA ARG A 133 12.72 -7.98 -8.49
C ARG A 133 14.23 -7.71 -8.45
N ALA A 134 14.62 -6.53 -7.96
CA ALA A 134 16.02 -6.11 -7.97
C ALA A 134 16.91 -7.03 -7.13
N ASP A 135 16.45 -7.47 -5.96
CA ASP A 135 17.15 -8.44 -5.11
C ASP A 135 17.43 -9.74 -5.86
N GLU A 136 16.44 -10.29 -6.56
CA GLU A 136 16.60 -11.49 -7.40
C GLU A 136 17.57 -11.25 -8.56
N LEU A 137 17.37 -10.17 -9.32
CA LEU A 137 18.21 -9.85 -10.48
C LEU A 137 19.67 -9.63 -10.08
N LEU A 138 19.94 -9.02 -8.92
CA LEU A 138 21.30 -8.77 -8.45
C LEU A 138 22.05 -10.05 -8.09
N THR A 139 21.35 -11.12 -7.66
CA THR A 139 22.00 -12.43 -7.47
C THR A 139 22.51 -13.04 -8.78
N GLN A 140 21.97 -12.60 -9.92
CA GLN A 140 22.33 -13.08 -11.25
C GLN A 140 23.48 -12.28 -11.90
N ALA A 141 24.16 -11.41 -11.16
CA ALA A 141 25.23 -10.54 -11.64
C ALA A 141 24.87 -9.79 -12.95
N PRO A 142 23.80 -8.96 -12.94
CA PRO A 142 23.32 -8.31 -14.14
C PRO A 142 24.33 -7.26 -14.62
N THR A 143 24.43 -7.07 -15.93
CA THR A 143 25.31 -6.04 -16.48
C THR A 143 24.80 -4.64 -16.17
N LEU A 144 25.70 -3.65 -16.17
CA LEU A 144 25.30 -2.25 -16.06
C LEU A 144 24.31 -1.83 -17.15
N ALA A 145 24.44 -2.38 -18.36
CA ALA A 145 23.50 -2.11 -19.45
C ALA A 145 22.06 -2.54 -19.08
N THR A 146 21.90 -3.68 -18.41
CA THR A 146 20.59 -4.17 -17.95
C THR A 146 20.00 -3.27 -16.85
N LEU A 147 20.83 -2.73 -15.96
CA LEU A 147 20.39 -1.90 -14.83
C LEU A 147 20.18 -0.43 -15.20
N ARG A 148 20.91 0.06 -16.21
CA ARG A 148 20.98 1.49 -16.57
C ARG A 148 19.61 2.18 -16.70
N PRO A 149 18.60 1.62 -17.38
CA PRO A 149 17.30 2.28 -17.48
C PRO A 149 16.62 2.51 -16.12
N ALA A 150 16.76 1.56 -15.19
CA ALA A 150 16.21 1.69 -13.85
C ALA A 150 16.99 2.73 -13.02
N LEU A 151 18.33 2.75 -13.15
CA LEU A 151 19.19 3.71 -12.47
C LEU A 151 18.94 5.14 -12.96
N GLU A 152 18.81 5.35 -14.26
CA GLU A 152 18.48 6.66 -14.85
C GLU A 152 17.11 7.15 -14.40
N ARG A 153 16.12 6.25 -14.33
CA ARG A 153 14.78 6.56 -13.79
C ARG A 153 14.85 7.02 -12.32
N ILE A 154 15.63 6.32 -11.50
CA ILE A 154 15.84 6.67 -10.08
C ILE A 154 16.55 8.02 -9.97
N ALA A 155 17.64 8.22 -10.72
CA ALA A 155 18.40 9.47 -10.72
C ALA A 155 17.51 10.67 -11.10
N ALA A 156 16.79 10.56 -12.22
CA ALA A 156 15.90 11.62 -12.70
C ALA A 156 14.78 11.94 -11.68
N PHE A 157 14.26 10.94 -10.97
CA PHE A 157 13.28 11.21 -9.91
C PHE A 157 13.90 11.98 -8.74
N HIS A 158 15.10 11.60 -8.29
CA HIS A 158 15.77 12.27 -7.19
C HIS A 158 16.19 13.70 -7.55
N GLU A 159 16.65 13.93 -8.78
CA GLU A 159 16.96 15.28 -9.29
C GLU A 159 15.73 16.19 -9.32
N ALA A 160 14.55 15.64 -9.64
CA ALA A 160 13.27 16.35 -9.66
C ALA A 160 12.53 16.37 -8.30
N ALA A 161 13.10 15.78 -7.25
CA ALA A 161 12.50 15.78 -5.94
C ALA A 161 12.82 17.10 -5.21
N PRO A 162 11.84 17.74 -4.56
CA PRO A 162 12.12 18.90 -3.71
C PRO A 162 13.13 18.52 -2.64
N LEU A 163 14.22 19.28 -2.54
CA LEU A 163 15.14 19.14 -1.42
C LEU A 163 14.44 19.64 -0.15
N HIS A 164 14.06 18.72 0.73
CA HIS A 164 13.68 19.10 2.08
C HIS A 164 14.95 19.45 2.87
N ARG A 165 15.37 20.72 2.85
CA ARG A 165 16.43 21.21 3.73
C ARG A 165 15.84 21.78 5.02
N ALA A 166 15.90 20.96 6.05
CA ALA A 166 16.30 21.28 7.43
C ALA A 166 15.93 20.06 8.28
N HIS A 167 16.86 19.12 8.42
CA HIS A 167 16.96 18.38 9.66
C HIS A 167 18.22 18.97 10.30
N ASP A 168 18.13 19.55 11.49
CA ASP A 168 19.24 20.24 12.19
C ASP A 168 20.29 19.25 12.71
N GLY A 169 20.59 18.22 11.93
CA GLY A 169 21.31 17.03 12.35
C GLY A 169 20.37 15.90 12.76
N TRP A 170 20.92 14.68 12.73
CA TRP A 170 20.27 13.48 13.20
C TRP A 170 20.05 13.60 14.72
N GLY A 171 18.79 13.47 15.20
CA GLY A 171 18.48 13.52 16.63
C GLY A 171 18.20 14.91 17.23
N ALA A 172 18.09 15.96 16.42
CA ALA A 172 17.59 17.24 16.91
C ALA A 172 16.11 17.11 17.35
N PRO A 173 15.73 17.57 18.55
CA PRO A 173 14.33 17.56 18.99
C PRO A 173 13.53 18.52 18.14
N GLY A 174 12.51 17.99 17.44
CA GLY A 174 11.44 18.79 16.84
C GLY A 174 10.32 19.04 17.85
#